data_AF-A0A011TY40-F1
#
_entry.id   AF-A0A011TY40-F1
#
_cell.length_a   1.000
_cell.length_b   1.000
_cell.length_c   1.000
_cell.angle_alpha   90.00
_cell.angle_beta   90.00
_cell.angle_gamma   90.00
#
_symmetry.space_group_name_H-M   'P 1'
#
loop_
_entity.id
_entity.type
_entity.pdbx_description
1 polymer ?
#
loop_
_entity_poly.entity_id
_entity_poly.type
_entity_poly.pdbx_seq_one_letter_code
_entity_poly.pdbx_strand_id
1 'polypeptide(L)' 'MTALTRLERKGQVLRIEQSPRKVRFSVPRPDGKDAGASMISTLDQAEDRKAALLAFAGNLDAQDIALLRSVFPDTGRPR' A
#
# COMPACT_ATOMS: atom_id res chain seq x y z
N MET A 1 -9.44 -30.06 3.98
CA MET A 1 -9.27 -28.59 3.96
C MET A 1 -7.88 -28.26 3.42
N THR A 2 -7.76 -27.41 2.40
CA THR A 2 -6.47 -27.11 1.74
C THR A 2 -5.85 -25.81 2.25
N ALA A 3 -4.56 -25.59 1.97
CA ALA A 3 -3.86 -24.35 2.33
C ALA A 3 -4.49 -23.10 1.68
N LEU A 4 -4.94 -23.20 0.42
CA LEU A 4 -5.60 -22.11 -0.30
C LEU A 4 -6.93 -21.69 0.35
N THR A 5 -7.76 -22.64 0.81
CA THR A 5 -8.99 -22.33 1.56
C THR A 5 -8.69 -21.62 2.89
N ARG A 6 -7.54 -21.91 3.53
CA ARG A 6 -7.11 -21.17 4.73
C ARG A 6 -6.67 -19.75 4.41
N LEU A 7 -5.96 -19.53 3.31
CA LEU A 7 -5.52 -18.20 2.87
C LEU A 7 -6.71 -17.33 2.44
N GLU A 8 -7.71 -17.93 1.78
CA GLU A 8 -8.96 -17.26 1.38
C GLU A 8 -9.75 -16.79 2.62
N ARG A 9 -9.92 -17.66 3.63
CA ARG A 9 -10.55 -17.29 4.90
C ARG A 9 -9.81 -16.22 5.69
N LYS A 10 -8.50 -16.06 5.47
CA LYS A 10 -7.68 -15.00 6.07
C LYS A 10 -7.71 -13.69 5.26
N GLY A 11 -8.44 -13.65 4.15
CA GLY A 11 -8.45 -12.49 3.24
C GLY A 11 -7.11 -12.27 2.54
N GLN A 12 -6.22 -13.25 2.50
CA GLN A 12 -4.90 -13.14 1.88
C GLN A 12 -4.90 -13.55 0.40
N VAL A 13 -5.96 -14.23 -0.04
CA VAL A 13 -6.22 -14.53 -1.46
C VAL A 13 -7.70 -14.36 -1.76
N LEU A 14 -8.01 -13.81 -2.92
CA LEU A 14 -9.35 -13.73 -3.49
C LEU A 14 -9.50 -14.87 -4.50
N ARG A 15 -10.57 -15.65 -4.37
CA ARG A 15 -10.93 -16.67 -5.34
C ARG A 15 -11.60 -16.02 -6.55
N ILE A 16 -10.99 -16.17 -7.72
CA ILE A 16 -11.53 -15.77 -9.00
C ILE A 16 -12.09 -17.03 -9.67
N GLU A 17 -13.40 -17.23 -9.58
CA GLU A 17 -14.07 -18.33 -10.28
C GLU A 17 -14.27 -17.97 -11.75
N GLN A 18 -13.55 -18.65 -12.64
CA GLN A 18 -13.78 -18.54 -14.09
C GLN A 18 -14.66 -19.70 -14.62
N SER A 19 -14.70 -20.83 -13.92
CA SER A 19 -15.49 -22.03 -14.22
C SER A 19 -15.34 -23.06 -13.09
N PRO A 20 -16.29 -24.00 -12.88
CA PRO A 20 -16.17 -25.10 -11.91
C PRO A 20 -14.86 -25.92 -11.98
N ARG A 21 -14.18 -25.91 -13.13
CA ARG A 21 -12.90 -26.60 -13.36
C ARG A 21 -11.68 -25.69 -13.41
N LYS A 22 -11.86 -24.37 -13.38
CA LYS A 22 -10.78 -23.36 -13.46
C LYS A 22 -10.97 -22.32 -12.36
N VAL A 23 -10.46 -22.65 -11.18
CA VAL A 23 -10.38 -21.72 -10.06
C VAL A 23 -9.00 -21.05 -10.08
N ARG A 24 -8.97 -19.72 -10.17
CA ARG A 24 -7.75 -18.93 -9.99
C ARG A 24 -7.82 -18.21 -8.65
N PHE A 25 -6.66 -17.91 -8.08
CA PHE A 25 -6.56 -17.11 -6.87
C PHE A 25 -5.69 -15.90 -7.17
N SER A 26 -6.11 -14.73 -6.71
CA SER A 26 -5.30 -13.50 -6.75
C SER A 26 -4.99 -13.06 -5.33
N VAL A 27 -3.82 -12.48 -5.12
CA VAL A 27 -3.56 -11.72 -3.89
C VAL A 27 -4.45 -10.47 -3.95
N PRO A 28 -5.22 -10.14 -2.90
CA PRO A 28 -5.88 -8.85 -2.82
C PRO A 28 -4.79 -7.79 -2.85
N ARG A 29 -4.81 -6.93 -3.86
CA ARG A 29 -3.98 -5.72 -3.78
C ARG A 29 -4.52 -4.92 -2.59
N PRO A 30 -3.68 -4.50 -1.65
CA PRO A 30 -4.12 -3.58 -0.62
C PRO A 30 -4.79 -2.41 -1.32
N ASP A 31 -5.99 -2.06 -0.89
CA ASP A 31 -6.61 -0.86 -1.40
C ASP A 31 -5.73 0.35 -1.00
N GLY A 32 -5.93 1.50 -1.64
CA GLY A 32 -5.10 2.67 -1.34
C GLY A 32 -5.13 3.08 0.15
N LYS A 33 -6.18 2.69 0.89
CA LYS A 33 -6.32 2.98 2.32
C LYS A 33 -5.48 2.02 3.18
N ASP A 34 -5.49 0.73 2.87
CA ASP A 34 -4.69 -0.29 3.53
C ASP A 34 -3.19 -0.02 3.36
N ALA A 35 -2.78 0.38 2.15
CA ALA A 35 -1.39 0.76 1.87
C ALA A 35 -0.98 2.00 2.68
N GLY A 36 -1.84 3.03 2.72
CA GLY A 36 -1.59 4.25 3.49
C GLY A 36 -1.48 4.00 5.00
N ALA A 37 -2.36 3.18 5.57
CA ALA A 37 -2.31 2.82 6.99
C ALA A 37 -1.02 2.07 7.35
N SER A 38 -0.57 1.18 6.47
CA SER A 38 0.70 0.46 6.65
C SER A 38 1.93 1.39 6.60
N MET A 39 1.94 2.37 5.69
CA MET A 39 3.01 3.36 5.61
C MET A 39 3.10 4.21 6.89
N ILE A 40 1.95 4.68 7.41
CA ILE A 40 1.90 5.46 8.66
C ILE A 40 2.37 4.63 9.84
N SER A 41 1.89 3.40 9.97
CA SER A 41 2.30 2.50 11.05
C SER A 41 3.80 2.22 11.02
N THR A 42 4.40 2.08 9.84
CA THR A 42 5.85 1.90 9.69
C THR A 42 6.62 3.15 10.12
N LEU A 43 6.13 4.34 9.79
CA LEU A 43 6.74 5.60 10.23
C LEU A 43 6.66 5.81 11.75
N ASP A 44 5.61 5.31 12.42
CA ASP A 44 5.48 5.40 13.87
C ASP A 44 6.45 4.46 14.62
N GLN A 45 6.90 3.38 13.96
CA GLN A 45 7.91 2.46 14.51
C GLN A 45 9.35 2.88 14.18
N ALA A 46 9.55 3.90 13.34
CA ALA A 46 10.88 4.37 12.96
C ALA A 46 11.51 5.18 14.10
N GLU A 47 12.72 4.80 14.52
CA GLU A 47 13.50 5.54 15.52
C GLU A 47 13.82 6.97 15.05
N ASP A 48 14.16 7.12 13.77
CA ASP A 48 14.31 8.41 13.10
C ASP A 48 13.28 8.55 11.95
N ARG A 49 12.18 9.23 12.28
CA ARG A 49 11.11 9.52 11.32
C ARG A 49 11.59 10.36 10.14
N LYS A 50 12.56 11.26 10.34
CA LYS A 50 13.09 12.12 9.28
C LYS A 50 13.92 11.31 8.30
N ALA A 51 14.79 10.43 8.79
CA ALA A 51 15.58 9.53 7.94
C ALA A 51 14.67 8.60 7.11
N ALA A 52 13.63 8.03 7.73
CA ALA A 52 12.66 7.18 7.04
C ALA A 52 11.91 7.92 5.92
N LEU A 53 11.48 9.16 6.17
CA LEU A 53 10.81 9.99 5.16
C LEU A 53 11.75 10.39 4.01
N LEU A 54 13.02 10.68 4.29
CA LEU A 54 14.00 10.99 3.25
C LEU A 54 14.30 9.76 2.37
N ALA A 55 14.46 8.59 2.99
CA ALA A 55 14.63 7.34 2.26
C ALA A 55 13.39 7.01 1.41
N PHE A 56 12.18 7.21 1.97
CA PHE A 56 10.93 7.05 1.22
C PHE A 56 10.86 8.00 0.02
N ALA A 57 11.13 9.30 0.23
CA ALA A 57 11.14 10.28 -0.84
C ALA A 57 12.17 9.96 -1.94
N GLY A 58 13.31 9.37 -1.60
CA GLY A 58 14.32 8.91 -2.55
C GLY A 58 13.89 7.72 -3.42
N ASN A 59 12.85 6.98 -3.01
CA ASN A 59 12.28 5.86 -3.77
C ASN A 59 11.09 6.25 -4.65
N LEU A 60 10.63 7.51 -4.59
CA LEU A 60 9.50 7.99 -5.40
C LEU A 60 9.95 8.41 -6.78
N ASP A 61 9.15 8.08 -7.79
CA ASP A 61 9.38 8.58 -9.15
C ASP A 61 8.78 9.98 -9.36
N ALA A 62 9.03 10.55 -10.54
CA ALA A 62 8.56 11.90 -10.86
C ALA A 62 7.03 12.03 -10.89
N GLN A 63 6.30 10.95 -11.22
CA GLN A 63 4.85 10.93 -11.25
C GLN A 63 4.28 10.90 -9.83
N ASP A 64 4.85 10.06 -8.97
CA ASP A 64 4.50 9.98 -7.55
C ASP A 64 4.73 11.32 -6.84
N ILE A 65 5.87 11.96 -7.10
CA ILE A 65 6.19 13.29 -6.54
C ILE A 65 5.18 14.34 -7.01
N ALA A 66 4.83 14.35 -8.30
CA ALA A 66 3.85 15.30 -8.84
C ALA A 66 2.46 15.08 -8.23
N LEU A 67 2.05 13.82 -8.07
CA LEU A 67 0.79 13.45 -7.42
C LEU A 67 0.76 13.93 -5.97
N LEU A 68 1.78 13.62 -5.18
CA LEU A 68 1.85 14.08 -3.78
C LEU A 68 1.83 15.61 -3.68
N ARG A 69 2.56 16.32 -4.55
CA ARG A 69 2.55 17.79 -4.60
C ARG A 69 1.18 18.38 -4.94
N SER A 70 0.38 17.70 -5.76
CA SER A 70 -0.98 18.16 -6.09
C SER A 70 -1.96 18.04 -4.92
N VAL A 71 -1.66 17.17 -3.95
CA VAL A 71 -2.49 16.94 -2.76
C VAL A 71 -2.10 17.86 -1.62
N PHE A 72 -0.82 18.18 -1.48
CA PHE A 72 -0.37 19.14 -0.47
C PHE A 72 -0.78 20.56 -0.91
N PRO A 73 -1.51 21.33 -0.08
CA PRO A 73 -1.68 22.75 -0.34
C PRO A 73 -0.29 23.37 -0.38
N ASP A 74 -0.07 24.28 -1.32
CA ASP A 74 1.20 24.98 -1.50
C ASP A 74 1.51 25.75 -0.21
N THR A 75 2.23 25.09 0.70
CA THR A 75 2.55 25.58 2.04
C THR A 75 3.89 26.33 2.01
N GLY A 76 4.33 26.74 0.82
CA GLY A 76 5.47 27.60 0.58
C GLY A 76 5.21 29.06 1.02
N ARG A 77 5.61 29.34 2.27
CA ARG A 77 5.89 30.63 2.96
C ARG A 77 4.79 31.31 3.80
N PRO A 78 5.06 31.59 5.09
CA PRO A 78 4.54 32.78 5.75
C PRO A 78 5.19 34.04 5.15
N ARG A 79 4.39 35.10 5.01
CA ARG A 79 4.86 36.45 4.68
C ARG A 79 5.77 37.02 5.75
#